data_AF-F2SN36-F1
#
_entry.id   AF-F2SN36-F1
#
_cell.length_a   1.000
_cell.length_b   1.000
_cell.length_c   1.000
_cell.angle_alpha   90.00
_cell.angle_beta   90.00
_cell.angle_gamma   90.00
#
_symmetry.space_group_name_H-M   'P 1'
#
loop_
_entity.id
_entity.type
_entity.pdbx_description
1 polymer ?
#
loop_
_entity_poly.entity_id
_entity_poly.type
_entity_poly.pdbx_seq_one_letter_code
_entity_poly.pdbx_strand_id
1 'polypeptide(L)'
;MAKLFLKGAIGPLLEAPKSGAIQDGCLNDLYHIFAHAMQLSLSLWCRRTQMTCNSMFTGNTRVYHHTDSSMIVHRIHRLDEGENKLDGKEILVIIQPAVVAFGNDDGENYDKRKVWSPAIVLVNDKDN
;
A
#
# COMPACT_ATOMS: atom_id res chain seq x y z
N MET A 1 -16.59 32.81 0.32
CA MET A 1 -16.34 31.40 -0.02
C MET A 1 -17.62 30.57 0.01
N ALA A 2 -18.22 30.25 1.18
CA ALA A 2 -19.40 29.37 1.25
C ALA A 2 -20.62 29.81 0.41
N LYS A 3 -20.94 31.12 0.38
CA LYS A 3 -22.03 31.66 -0.45
C LYS A 3 -21.77 31.55 -1.97
N LEU A 4 -20.52 31.54 -2.39
CA LEU A 4 -20.14 31.38 -3.81
C LEU A 4 -20.19 29.90 -4.20
N PHE A 5 -19.78 29.01 -3.28
CA PHE A 5 -19.92 27.57 -3.44
C PHE A 5 -21.39 27.18 -3.63
N LEU A 6 -22.27 27.61 -2.71
CA LEU A 6 -23.71 27.32 -2.76
C LEU A 6 -24.45 27.90 -3.98
N LYS A 7 -23.92 28.97 -4.59
CA LYS A 7 -24.46 29.57 -5.83
C LYS A 7 -23.79 29.05 -7.10
N GLY A 8 -22.79 28.18 -6.98
CA GLY A 8 -21.99 27.67 -8.09
C GLY A 8 -22.52 26.33 -8.62
N ALA A 9 -21.58 25.45 -9.01
CA ALA A 9 -21.88 24.18 -9.68
C ALA A 9 -22.75 23.19 -8.88
N ILE A 10 -22.90 23.38 -7.57
CA ILE A 10 -23.80 22.58 -6.72
C ILE A 10 -25.25 23.09 -6.69
N GLY A 11 -25.53 24.27 -7.24
CA GLY A 11 -26.89 24.83 -7.30
C GLY A 11 -27.94 23.86 -7.88
N PRO A 12 -27.70 23.25 -9.05
CA PRO A 12 -28.61 22.25 -9.63
C PRO A 12 -28.77 20.98 -8.80
N LEU A 13 -27.80 20.67 -7.93
CA LEU A 13 -27.81 19.50 -7.04
C LEU A 13 -28.58 19.80 -5.74
N LEU A 14 -28.75 21.09 -5.41
CA LEU A 14 -29.52 21.60 -4.27
C LEU A 14 -30.93 22.06 -4.64
N GLU A 15 -31.25 22.18 -5.94
CA GLU A 15 -32.60 22.48 -6.39
C GLU A 15 -33.51 21.29 -6.06
N ALA A 16 -34.49 21.53 -5.17
CA ALA A 16 -35.50 20.55 -4.82
C ALA A 16 -36.27 20.16 -6.11
N PRO A 17 -36.27 18.88 -6.48
CA PRO A 17 -36.88 18.46 -7.72
C PRO A 17 -38.42 18.57 -7.61
N LYS A 18 -39.10 18.89 -8.73
CA LYS A 18 -40.55 19.17 -8.72
C LYS A 18 -41.36 17.90 -8.49
N SER A 19 -42.21 17.92 -7.46
CA SER A 19 -42.97 16.77 -6.92
C SER A 19 -43.51 15.82 -7.99
N GLY A 20 -42.92 14.63 -8.01
CA GLY A 20 -43.42 13.42 -8.66
C GLY A 20 -42.83 12.22 -7.92
N ALA A 21 -43.63 11.20 -7.63
CA ALA A 21 -43.38 10.08 -6.70
C ALA A 21 -42.05 9.28 -6.90
N ILE A 22 -41.26 9.61 -7.91
CA ILE A 22 -39.92 9.06 -8.18
C ILE A 22 -38.85 9.75 -7.29
N GLN A 23 -39.18 10.86 -6.62
CA GLN A 23 -38.21 11.70 -5.91
C GLN A 23 -37.75 11.21 -4.55
N ASP A 24 -38.66 10.73 -3.69
CA ASP A 24 -38.27 10.39 -2.33
C ASP A 24 -37.36 9.15 -2.29
N GLY A 25 -37.65 8.16 -3.14
CA GLY A 25 -36.77 6.99 -3.33
C GLY A 25 -35.40 7.37 -3.90
N CYS A 26 -35.37 8.19 -4.96
CA CYS A 26 -34.13 8.63 -5.59
C CYS A 26 -33.25 9.49 -4.66
N LEU A 27 -33.85 10.40 -3.90
CA LEU A 27 -33.13 11.22 -2.92
C LEU A 27 -32.60 10.37 -1.76
N ASN A 28 -33.38 9.39 -1.30
CA ASN A 28 -32.95 8.47 -0.26
C ASN A 28 -31.80 7.56 -0.75
N ASP A 29 -31.88 7.05 -1.97
CA ASP A 29 -30.81 6.26 -2.59
C ASP A 29 -29.53 7.08 -2.76
N LEU A 30 -29.66 8.34 -3.22
CA LEU A 30 -28.54 9.26 -3.34
C LEU A 30 -27.90 9.55 -1.97
N TYR A 31 -28.72 9.81 -0.96
CA TYR A 31 -28.26 9.98 0.42
C TYR A 31 -27.49 8.74 0.91
N HIS A 32 -28.00 7.54 0.66
CA HIS A 32 -27.32 6.30 1.03
C HIS A 32 -25.97 6.13 0.32
N ILE A 33 -25.89 6.43 -0.98
CA ILE A 33 -24.63 6.38 -1.74
C ILE A 33 -23.62 7.36 -1.16
N PHE A 34 -24.02 8.61 -0.92
CA PHE A 34 -23.13 9.63 -0.34
C PHE A 34 -22.71 9.26 1.08
N ALA A 35 -23.62 8.81 1.93
CA ALA A 35 -23.31 8.39 3.29
C ALA A 35 -22.31 7.22 3.31
N HIS A 36 -22.52 6.24 2.43
CA HIS A 36 -21.63 5.10 2.31
C HIS A 36 -20.24 5.51 1.78
N ALA A 37 -20.19 6.33 0.74
CA ALA A 37 -18.93 6.86 0.19
C ALA A 37 -18.17 7.68 1.24
N MET A 38 -18.86 8.57 1.97
CA MET A 38 -18.25 9.35 3.05
C MET A 38 -17.69 8.46 4.16
N GLN A 39 -18.45 7.46 4.61
CA GLN A 39 -18.00 6.54 5.65
C GLN A 39 -16.80 5.72 5.17
N LEU A 40 -16.81 5.27 3.92
CA LEU A 40 -15.69 4.56 3.31
C LEU A 40 -14.45 5.46 3.21
N SER A 41 -14.58 6.67 2.66
CA SER A 41 -13.49 7.64 2.55
C SER A 41 -12.91 8.00 3.92
N LEU A 42 -13.76 8.23 4.93
CA LEU A 42 -13.31 8.48 6.30
C LEU A 42 -12.57 7.27 6.88
N SER A 43 -13.08 6.06 6.68
CA SER A 43 -12.42 4.84 7.16
C SER A 43 -11.04 4.65 6.51
N LEU A 44 -10.90 5.01 5.23
CA LEU A 44 -9.63 4.95 4.50
C LEU A 44 -8.65 6.04 4.95
N TRP A 45 -9.11 7.29 5.09
CA TRP A 45 -8.29 8.39 5.61
C TRP A 45 -7.83 8.16 7.05
N CYS A 46 -8.66 7.54 7.89
CA CYS A 46 -8.27 7.20 9.26
C CYS A 46 -7.43 5.92 9.35
N ARG A 47 -7.31 5.14 8.26
CA ARG A 47 -6.52 3.92 8.26
C ARG A 47 -5.05 4.30 8.15
N ARG A 48 -4.30 4.20 9.24
CA ARG A 48 -2.85 4.46 9.19
C ARG A 48 -2.15 3.44 8.30
N THR A 49 -1.02 3.86 7.72
CA THR A 49 -0.07 2.96 7.07
C THR A 49 0.23 1.77 7.99
N GLN A 50 -0.08 0.56 7.52
CA GLN A 50 0.17 -0.66 8.27
C GLN A 50 1.57 -1.15 7.95
N MET A 51 2.38 -1.35 8.99
CA MET A 51 3.72 -1.91 8.86
C MET A 51 3.70 -3.35 9.36
N THR A 52 4.41 -4.21 8.62
CA THR A 52 4.66 -5.59 9.03
C THR A 52 6.16 -5.87 8.88
N CYS A 53 6.74 -6.48 9.91
CA CYS A 53 8.03 -7.12 9.79
C CYS A 53 7.79 -8.46 9.12
N ASN A 54 7.86 -8.46 7.78
CA ASN A 54 7.62 -9.67 7.05
C ASN A 54 8.90 -10.49 7.10
N SER A 55 8.87 -11.59 7.86
CA SER A 55 9.72 -12.73 7.58
C SER A 55 9.21 -13.35 6.28
N MET A 56 9.35 -12.66 5.15
CA MET A 56 8.93 -13.15 3.83
C MET A 56 9.68 -14.45 3.43
N PHE A 57 10.69 -14.81 4.21
CA PHE A 57 11.44 -16.05 4.18
C PHE A 57 10.83 -17.21 4.99
N THR A 58 9.57 -17.09 5.44
CA THR A 58 8.84 -18.21 6.08
C THR A 58 8.40 -19.30 5.09
N GLY A 59 8.61 -19.09 3.78
CA GLY A 59 8.43 -20.09 2.73
C GLY A 59 9.76 -20.68 2.22
N ASN A 60 9.67 -21.55 1.20
CA ASN A 60 10.81 -22.25 0.57
C ASN A 60 11.84 -21.34 -0.13
N THR A 61 11.66 -20.02 -0.13
CA THR A 61 12.58 -19.07 -0.77
C THR A 61 13.79 -18.84 0.11
N ARG A 62 14.70 -19.82 0.12
CA ARG A 62 16.00 -19.74 0.79
C ARG A 62 17.08 -19.18 -0.13
N VAL A 63 16.74 -18.48 -1.22
CA VAL A 63 17.70 -18.12 -2.25
C VAL A 63 17.74 -16.62 -2.45
N TYR A 64 18.95 -16.07 -2.60
CA TYR A 64 19.17 -14.65 -2.87
C TYR A 64 19.10 -14.35 -4.36
N HIS A 65 18.51 -13.19 -4.70
CA HIS A 65 18.52 -12.60 -6.03
C HIS A 65 18.71 -11.09 -5.94
N HIS A 66 19.70 -10.54 -6.66
CA HIS A 66 19.97 -9.10 -6.70
C HIS A 66 18.82 -8.27 -7.28
N THR A 67 17.95 -8.88 -8.09
CA THR A 67 16.76 -8.22 -8.64
C THR A 67 15.61 -8.08 -7.64
N ASP A 68 15.65 -8.83 -6.53
CA ASP A 68 14.63 -8.71 -5.48
C ASP A 68 14.95 -7.54 -4.55
N SER A 69 14.26 -6.42 -4.76
CA SER A 69 14.42 -5.19 -3.97
C SER A 69 14.01 -5.33 -2.50
N SER A 70 13.41 -6.46 -2.09
CA SER A 70 13.05 -6.71 -0.70
C SER A 70 14.19 -7.28 0.15
N MET A 71 15.35 -7.56 -0.45
CA MET A 71 16.53 -8.01 0.28
C MET A 71 17.83 -7.42 -0.30
N ILE A 72 18.81 -7.23 0.57
CA ILE A 72 20.16 -6.82 0.21
C ILE A 72 21.16 -7.71 0.95
N VAL A 73 22.31 -7.93 0.32
CA VAL A 73 23.37 -8.74 0.91
C VAL A 73 24.08 -7.95 1.99
N HIS A 74 24.44 -8.63 3.07
CA HIS A 74 25.28 -8.07 4.11
C HIS A 74 26.64 -7.64 3.56
N ARG A 75 27.13 -6.47 3.99
CA ARG A 75 28.38 -5.84 3.50
C ARG A 75 29.64 -6.70 3.61
N ILE A 76 29.61 -7.77 4.42
CA ILE A 76 30.71 -8.73 4.54
C ILE A 76 31.05 -9.41 3.21
N HIS A 77 30.07 -9.54 2.31
CA HIS A 77 30.26 -10.12 0.98
C HIS A 77 30.97 -9.19 0.00
N ARG A 78 31.13 -7.90 0.34
CA ARG A 78 31.85 -6.90 -0.48
C ARG A 78 31.42 -6.89 -1.95
N LEU A 79 30.12 -7.03 -2.20
CA LEU A 79 29.56 -6.87 -3.53
C LEU A 79 29.42 -5.38 -3.86
N ASP A 80 29.84 -5.03 -5.07
CA ASP A 80 29.58 -3.70 -5.65
C ASP A 80 28.13 -3.62 -6.18
N GLU A 81 27.63 -2.40 -6.39
CA GLU A 81 26.28 -2.18 -6.92
C GLU A 81 26.10 -2.83 -8.30
N GLY A 82 25.07 -3.67 -8.43
CA GLY A 82 24.75 -4.38 -9.68
C GLY A 82 25.49 -5.70 -9.89
N GLU A 83 26.33 -6.14 -8.94
CA GLU A 83 26.91 -7.47 -8.99
C GLU A 83 25.89 -8.58 -8.69
N ASN A 84 25.87 -9.62 -9.53
CA ASN A 84 24.95 -10.75 -9.44
C ASN A 84 25.63 -12.07 -9.00
N LYS A 85 26.85 -12.01 -8.46
CA LYS A 85 27.68 -13.19 -8.13
C LYS A 85 27.05 -14.15 -7.12
N LEU A 86 26.11 -13.65 -6.31
CA LEU A 86 25.43 -14.42 -5.27
C LEU A 86 24.01 -14.83 -5.66
N ASP A 87 23.56 -14.50 -6.88
CA ASP A 87 22.27 -14.92 -7.37
C ASP A 87 22.15 -16.44 -7.38
N GLY A 88 21.00 -16.95 -6.94
CA GLY A 88 20.78 -18.38 -6.87
C GLY A 88 21.41 -19.06 -5.65
N LYS A 89 22.25 -18.36 -4.87
CA LYS A 89 22.88 -18.92 -3.67
C LYS A 89 21.98 -18.87 -2.43
N GLU A 90 22.18 -19.83 -1.52
CA GLU A 90 21.33 -19.99 -0.34
C GLU A 90 21.54 -18.86 0.69
N ILE A 91 20.46 -18.32 1.24
CA ILE A 91 20.46 -17.41 2.37
C ILE A 91 20.68 -18.22 3.65
N LEU A 92 21.82 -17.99 4.30
CA LEU A 92 22.22 -18.64 5.54
C LEU A 92 21.49 -18.05 6.75
N VAL A 93 21.39 -16.71 6.81
CA VAL A 93 20.75 -16.00 7.92
C VAL A 93 20.20 -14.66 7.49
N ILE A 94 19.09 -14.26 8.09
CA ILE A 94 18.52 -12.92 7.98
C ILE A 94 18.98 -12.13 9.21
N ILE A 95 19.85 -11.17 9.00
CA ILE A 95 20.42 -10.33 10.06
C ILE A 95 19.42 -9.24 10.45
N GLN A 96 18.73 -8.68 9.47
CA GLN A 96 17.65 -7.72 9.67
C GLN A 96 16.46 -8.10 8.78
N PRO A 97 15.24 -8.21 9.32
CA PRO A 97 14.07 -8.55 8.53
C PRO A 97 13.65 -7.39 7.62
N ALA A 98 12.95 -7.70 6.53
CA ALA A 98 12.35 -6.68 5.68
C ALA A 98 11.19 -6.00 6.41
N VAL A 99 11.15 -4.68 6.33
CA VAL A 99 10.00 -3.88 6.78
C VAL A 99 9.17 -3.56 5.56
N VAL A 100 7.91 -3.97 5.62
CA VAL A 100 6.95 -3.83 4.54
C VAL A 100 5.77 -3.00 5.02
N ALA A 101 5.37 -2.04 4.21
CA ALA A 101 4.23 -1.18 4.49
C ALA A 101 3.12 -1.35 3.45
N PHE A 102 1.89 -1.12 3.90
CA PHE A 102 0.68 -1.09 3.10
C PHE A 102 -0.10 0.18 3.44
N GLY A 103 -0.62 0.85 2.41
CA GLY A 103 -1.21 2.17 2.60
C GLY A 103 -0.19 3.30 2.55
N ASN A 104 -0.68 4.52 2.34
CA ASN A 104 0.07 5.76 2.48
C ASN A 104 -0.79 6.82 3.22
N ASP A 105 -0.20 7.98 3.46
CA ASP A 105 -0.87 9.08 4.18
C ASP A 105 -2.05 9.68 3.39
N ASP A 106 -2.15 9.39 2.08
CA ASP A 106 -3.25 9.78 1.21
C ASP A 106 -4.44 8.78 1.26
N GLY A 107 -4.30 7.66 1.97
CA GLY A 107 -5.36 6.64 2.05
C GLY A 107 -5.42 5.71 0.83
N GLU A 108 -4.31 5.52 0.13
CA GLU A 108 -4.22 4.73 -1.10
C GLU A 108 -3.25 3.53 -0.96
N ASN A 109 -3.29 2.60 -1.92
CA ASN A 109 -2.32 1.50 -2.06
C ASN A 109 -2.25 0.50 -0.89
N TYR A 110 -3.35 0.27 -0.16
CA TYR A 110 -3.41 -0.78 0.88
C TYR A 110 -3.36 -2.20 0.32
N ASP A 111 -3.63 -2.37 -0.97
CA ASP A 111 -3.52 -3.62 -1.73
C ASP A 111 -2.08 -3.87 -2.24
N LYS A 112 -1.24 -2.83 -2.27
CA LYS A 112 0.13 -2.91 -2.79
C LYS A 112 1.15 -2.99 -1.68
N ARG A 113 2.09 -3.90 -1.86
CA ARG A 113 3.25 -4.05 -0.98
C ARG A 113 4.28 -2.97 -1.30
N LYS A 114 4.70 -2.19 -0.30
CA LYS A 114 5.86 -1.28 -0.39
C LYS A 114 6.97 -1.74 0.54
N VAL A 115 8.20 -1.90 0.04
CA VAL A 115 9.39 -2.15 0.87
C VAL A 115 9.83 -0.81 1.46
N TRP A 116 9.86 -0.72 2.78
CA TRP A 116 10.39 0.44 3.51
C TRP A 116 11.83 0.25 3.94
N SER A 117 12.17 -0.97 4.35
CA SER A 117 13.53 -1.39 4.59
C SER A 117 13.70 -2.78 3.99
N PRO A 118 14.67 -3.01 3.10
CA PRO A 118 14.97 -4.36 2.64
C PRO A 118 15.51 -5.20 3.80
N ALA A 119 15.36 -6.52 3.71
CA ALA A 119 16.04 -7.44 4.61
C ALA A 119 17.55 -7.40 4.36
N ILE A 120 18.35 -7.52 5.41
CA ILE A 120 19.79 -7.75 5.28
C ILE A 120 20.06 -9.23 5.48
N VAL A 121 20.61 -9.88 4.45
CA VAL A 121 20.83 -11.33 4.42
C VAL A 121 22.30 -11.68 4.30
N LEU A 122 22.70 -12.76 4.96
CA LEU A 122 23.98 -13.42 4.70
C LEU A 122 23.73 -14.58 3.74
N VAL A 123 24.46 -14.59 2.64
CA VAL A 123 24.35 -15.62 1.60
C VAL A 123 25.53 -16.59 1.71
N ASN A 124 25.34 -17.84 1.32
CA ASN A 124 26.41 -18.82 1.21
C ASN A 124 27.27 -18.47 -0.01
N ASP A 125 28.50 -18.03 0.22
CA ASP A 125 29.45 -17.68 -0.85
C ASP A 125 30.33 -18.87 -1.29
N LYS A 126 30.36 -19.95 -0.50
CA LYS A 126 31.13 -21.14 -0.81
C LYS A 126 30.48 -21.91 -1.95
N ASP A 127 31.26 -22.18 -2.99
CA ASP A 127 30.87 -23.12 -4.02
C ASP A 127 30.96 -24.53 -3.39
N ASN A 128 29.86 -25.29 -3.46
CA ASN A 128 29.83 -26.71 -3.13
C ASN A 128 30.53 -27.53 -4.21
#